data_AF-A0A8R2FDK9-F1
#
_entry.id   AF-A0A8R2FDK9-F1
#
_cell.length_a   1.000
_cell.length_b   1.000
_cell.length_c   1.000
_cell.angle_alpha   90.00
_cell.angle_beta   90.00
_cell.angle_gamma   90.00
#
_symmetry.space_group_name_H-M   'P 1'
#
loop_
_entity.id
_entity.type
_entity.pdbx_description
1 polymer ?
#
loop_
_entity_poly.entity_id
_entity_poly.type
_entity_poly.pdbx_seq_one_letter_code
_entity_poly.pdbx_strand_id
1 'polypeptide(L)'
;HQAKINVQDHFGFTPLHIAAINEVPECVESLLAKGGNVGIQTYGGISALNMIVRKVPSCVPAVAKQLDSAVTSNWADGFKRGPEIQLRFKYLLNCNTFGEIDLLKCFQEEGQYELLQHPLCQAFLFLKWRKIRKYYLMRLASLGFFILLYTLYVTTVLSHDCYNAIHLPNQTNSTCFQNNYTLGEFLVENYQVMDVIIYVLYLISIIEGFLKISEMAGYMYVHQYVLSLSNMSEWLVLISVPLISFHISGYTSYWQNHIGAFCVLCAWTNLMIKIGQLPWFDTYVAMYTKVQKEFAKLLLAYICLLIGFSVSLCVVFPSSKWFNNPIIGFVKVLVMMAGELDISMLEVHDESPIISKFSAYIVYVALLIFVSIILMNLLVGIAVHDIQGLKKTAGLSKVRCQIKLIYYIELFMLRSFWPKNVKRRALVYPSKHRAHM
;
A
#
# COMPACT_ATOMS: atom_id res chain seq x y z
N HIS A 1 7.21 7.79 49.95
CA HIS A 1 7.17 6.65 49.00
C HIS A 1 6.37 7.02 47.77
N GLN A 2 6.93 6.94 46.56
CA GLN A 2 6.16 7.13 45.32
C GLN A 2 5.50 5.79 44.93
N ALA A 3 4.16 5.78 44.83
CA ALA A 3 3.44 4.61 44.34
C ALA A 3 3.79 4.36 42.86
N LYS A 4 4.01 3.09 42.48
CA LYS A 4 4.29 2.72 41.10
C LYS A 4 2.97 2.61 40.32
N ILE A 5 2.63 3.64 39.55
CA ILE A 5 1.29 3.82 38.94
C ILE A 5 1.07 2.96 37.68
N ASN A 6 2.15 2.49 37.05
CA ASN A 6 2.11 1.78 35.76
C ASN A 6 2.48 0.29 35.86
N VAL A 7 2.40 -0.30 37.06
CA VAL A 7 2.68 -1.73 37.26
C VAL A 7 1.52 -2.57 36.71
N GLN A 8 1.85 -3.63 35.99
CA GLN A 8 0.87 -4.59 35.47
C GLN A 8 0.71 -5.77 36.44
N ASP A 9 -0.52 -6.25 36.60
CA ASP A 9 -0.82 -7.49 37.30
C ASP A 9 -0.54 -8.73 36.41
N HIS A 10 -0.91 -9.93 36.89
CA HIS A 10 -0.70 -11.19 36.19
C HIS A 10 -1.48 -11.32 34.86
N PHE A 11 -2.44 -10.43 34.59
CA PHE A 11 -3.21 -10.41 33.35
C PHE A 11 -2.86 -9.20 32.48
N GLY A 12 -1.91 -8.37 32.91
CA GLY A 12 -1.48 -7.16 32.21
C GLY A 12 -2.28 -5.91 32.57
N PHE A 13 -3.20 -5.95 33.54
CA PHE A 13 -3.96 -4.76 33.97
C PHE A 13 -3.09 -3.84 34.82
N THR A 14 -3.18 -2.54 34.53
CA THR A 14 -2.61 -1.49 35.37
C THR A 14 -3.67 -0.93 36.32
N PRO A 15 -3.29 -0.21 37.39
CA PRO A 15 -4.24 0.51 38.24
C PRO A 15 -5.24 1.38 37.44
N LEU A 16 -4.79 1.93 36.31
CA LEU A 16 -5.64 2.73 35.42
C LEU A 16 -6.71 1.88 34.71
N HIS A 17 -6.37 0.67 34.27
CA HIS A 17 -7.36 -0.24 33.69
C HIS A 17 -8.40 -0.64 34.75
N ILE A 18 -7.96 -0.98 35.97
CA ILE A 18 -8.87 -1.39 37.06
C ILE A 18 -9.82 -0.25 37.42
N ALA A 19 -9.32 0.99 37.53
CA ALA A 19 -10.15 2.16 37.80
C ALA A 19 -11.17 2.42 36.68
N ALA A 20 -10.79 2.23 35.41
CA ALA A 20 -11.69 2.39 34.27
C ALA A 20 -12.74 1.28 34.19
N ILE A 21 -12.37 0.02 34.49
CA ILE A 21 -13.29 -1.13 34.51
C ILE A 21 -14.38 -0.97 35.57
N ASN A 22 -13.98 -0.48 36.75
CA ASN A 22 -14.88 -0.23 37.87
C ASN A 22 -15.67 1.09 37.71
N GLU A 23 -15.51 1.78 36.58
CA GLU A 23 -16.25 2.99 36.24
C GLU A 23 -16.09 4.12 37.27
N VAL A 24 -14.89 4.26 37.86
CA VAL A 24 -14.59 5.27 38.90
C VAL A 24 -13.80 6.45 38.30
N PRO A 25 -14.47 7.53 37.84
CA PRO A 25 -13.83 8.63 37.13
C PRO A 25 -12.80 9.38 37.97
N GLU A 26 -13.07 9.62 39.25
CA GLU A 26 -12.17 10.34 40.16
C GLU A 26 -10.82 9.63 40.32
N CYS A 27 -10.86 8.30 40.40
CA CYS A 27 -9.65 7.47 40.44
C CYS A 27 -8.89 7.54 39.11
N VAL A 28 -9.61 7.47 37.97
CA VAL A 28 -9.00 7.61 36.64
C VAL A 28 -8.31 8.97 36.51
N GLU A 29 -8.98 10.06 36.87
CA GLU A 29 -8.42 11.42 36.79
C GLU A 29 -7.19 11.60 37.71
N SER A 30 -7.25 11.10 38.95
CA SER A 30 -6.14 11.16 39.89
C SER A 30 -4.93 10.35 39.41
N LEU A 31 -5.17 9.17 38.82
CA LEU A 31 -4.12 8.34 38.23
C LEU A 31 -3.51 9.00 36.99
N LEU A 32 -4.33 9.59 36.11
CA LEU A 32 -3.85 10.37 34.96
C LEU A 32 -3.03 11.58 35.42
N ALA A 33 -3.49 12.32 36.42
CA ALA A 33 -2.79 13.47 37.00
C ALA A 33 -1.39 13.12 37.54
N LYS A 34 -1.21 11.88 38.03
CA LYS A 34 0.07 11.39 38.53
C LYS A 34 0.94 10.69 37.46
N GLY A 35 0.55 10.74 36.19
CA GLY A 35 1.33 10.17 35.08
C GLY A 35 0.97 8.72 34.73
N GLY A 36 -0.29 8.33 34.94
CA GLY A 36 -0.84 7.06 34.45
C GLY A 36 -0.73 6.95 32.94
N ASN A 37 -0.15 5.85 32.47
CA ASN A 37 0.07 5.61 31.05
C ASN A 37 -1.16 4.93 30.41
N VAL A 38 -1.80 5.64 29.48
CA VAL A 38 -2.99 5.17 28.74
C VAL A 38 -2.66 4.19 27.61
N GLY A 39 -1.39 4.11 27.19
CA GLY A 39 -0.94 3.27 26.08
C GLY A 39 -0.55 1.83 26.48
N ILE A 40 -0.55 1.49 27.76
CA ILE A 40 -0.25 0.13 28.22
C ILE A 40 -1.42 -0.79 27.84
N GLN A 41 -1.09 -1.98 27.33
CA GLN A 41 -2.06 -3.00 26.94
C GLN A 41 -2.04 -4.19 27.91
N THR A 42 -3.21 -4.78 28.16
CA THR A 42 -3.34 -6.08 28.81
C THR A 42 -2.80 -7.21 27.93
N TYR A 43 -2.63 -8.42 28.47
CA TYR A 43 -2.22 -9.57 27.65
C TYR A 43 -3.26 -9.95 26.57
N GLY A 44 -4.50 -9.48 26.69
CA GLY A 44 -5.53 -9.57 25.65
C GLY A 44 -5.45 -8.47 24.58
N GLY A 45 -4.45 -7.59 24.62
CA GLY A 45 -4.25 -6.50 23.65
C GLY A 45 -5.16 -5.28 23.85
N ILE A 46 -5.88 -5.18 24.97
CA ILE A 46 -6.77 -4.05 25.27
C ILE A 46 -5.95 -2.95 25.93
N SER A 47 -5.96 -1.74 25.36
CA SER A 47 -5.28 -0.57 25.92
C SER A 47 -6.06 0.04 27.09
N ALA A 48 -5.36 0.72 28.01
CA ALA A 48 -6.04 1.48 29.08
C ALA A 48 -6.94 2.58 28.49
N LEU A 49 -6.53 3.19 27.37
CA LEU A 49 -7.36 4.16 26.65
C LEU A 49 -8.66 3.53 26.12
N ASN A 50 -8.63 2.31 25.57
CA ASN A 50 -9.83 1.60 25.12
C ASN A 50 -10.88 1.53 26.23
N MET A 51 -10.43 1.16 27.44
CA MET A 51 -11.31 1.02 28.59
C MET A 51 -11.86 2.38 29.04
N ILE A 52 -11.03 3.41 29.09
CA ILE A 52 -11.48 4.77 29.41
C ILE A 52 -12.54 5.24 28.40
N VAL A 53 -12.28 5.10 27.10
CA VAL A 53 -13.22 5.54 26.04
C VAL A 53 -14.54 4.79 26.12
N ARG A 54 -14.53 3.48 26.41
CA ARG A 54 -15.75 2.65 26.44
C ARG A 54 -16.52 2.73 27.75
N LYS A 55 -15.83 2.86 28.88
CA LYS A 55 -16.41 2.76 30.23
C LYS A 55 -16.55 4.10 30.94
N VAL A 56 -15.59 5.00 30.74
CA VAL A 56 -15.55 6.31 31.43
C VAL A 56 -15.16 7.43 30.45
N PRO A 57 -15.99 7.70 29.42
CA PRO A 57 -15.64 8.66 28.37
C PRO A 57 -15.48 10.09 28.90
N SER A 58 -16.07 10.42 30.04
CA SER A 58 -15.92 11.72 30.72
C SER A 58 -14.48 12.04 31.11
N CYS A 59 -13.60 11.03 31.23
CA CYS A 59 -12.19 11.22 31.59
C CYS A 59 -11.26 11.41 30.38
N VAL A 60 -11.75 11.31 29.13
CA VAL A 60 -10.94 11.57 27.93
C VAL A 60 -10.34 12.98 27.92
N PRO A 61 -11.06 14.06 28.30
CA PRO A 61 -10.48 15.39 28.45
C PRO A 61 -9.33 15.46 29.47
N ALA A 62 -9.32 14.59 30.48
CA ALA A 62 -8.20 14.54 31.43
C ALA A 62 -6.91 14.05 30.76
N VAL A 63 -7.00 13.21 29.72
CA VAL A 63 -5.87 12.82 28.87
C VAL A 63 -5.39 14.01 28.03
N ALA A 64 -6.31 14.80 27.46
CA ALA A 64 -5.96 16.03 26.76
C ALA A 64 -5.21 17.01 27.68
N LYS A 65 -5.69 17.18 28.91
CA LYS A 65 -5.04 18.02 29.94
C LYS A 65 -3.62 17.58 30.27
N GLN A 66 -3.32 16.27 30.20
CA GLN A 66 -1.94 15.79 30.33
C GLN A 66 -1.06 16.24 29.16
N LEU A 67 -1.59 16.22 27.93
CA LEU A 67 -0.89 16.75 26.75
C LEU A 67 -0.69 18.27 26.85
N ASP A 68 -1.68 19.00 27.34
CA ASP A 68 -1.59 20.46 27.56
C ASP A 68 -0.50 20.79 28.58
N SER A 69 -0.41 20.03 29.68
CA SER A 69 0.62 20.22 30.72
C SER A 69 2.05 20.04 30.20
N ALA A 70 2.21 19.34 29.07
CA ALA A 70 3.48 19.13 28.41
C ALA A 70 3.86 20.27 27.44
N VAL A 71 2.96 21.22 27.20
CA VAL A 71 3.21 22.44 26.42
C VAL A 71 3.41 23.60 27.39
N THR A 72 4.65 24.08 27.51
CA THR A 72 5.00 25.21 28.37
C THR A 72 5.49 26.37 27.53
N SER A 73 5.29 27.59 27.99
CA SER A 73 5.63 28.80 27.23
C SER A 73 6.14 29.90 28.15
N ASN A 74 7.15 30.63 27.69
CA ASN A 74 7.80 31.69 28.48
C ASN A 74 7.19 33.09 28.27
N TRP A 75 5.89 33.19 27.94
CA TRP A 75 5.23 34.48 27.65
C TRP A 75 5.34 35.51 28.77
N ALA A 76 5.50 35.07 30.02
CA ALA A 76 5.52 35.93 31.21
C ALA A 76 6.80 36.79 31.33
N ASP A 77 7.89 36.46 30.63
CA ASP A 77 9.19 37.15 30.78
C ASP A 77 9.32 38.44 29.94
N GLY A 78 8.24 38.90 29.32
CA GLY A 78 8.10 40.23 28.72
C GLY A 78 9.18 40.57 27.68
N PHE A 79 9.03 40.09 26.44
CA PHE A 79 9.75 40.49 25.21
C PHE A 79 11.30 40.62 25.24
N LYS A 80 11.98 40.35 26.37
CA LYS A 80 13.46 40.42 26.48
C LYS A 80 14.13 39.25 25.75
N ARG A 81 13.41 38.15 25.57
CA ARG A 81 13.74 37.03 24.68
C ARG A 81 12.50 36.78 23.82
N GLY A 82 12.70 36.41 22.55
CA GLY A 82 11.59 36.06 21.67
C GLY A 82 10.70 34.98 22.32
N PRO A 83 9.38 34.96 22.04
CA PRO A 83 8.49 33.98 22.64
C PRO A 83 8.90 32.56 22.25
N GLU A 84 9.34 31.76 23.23
CA GLU A 84 9.71 30.35 23.06
C GLU A 84 8.59 29.44 23.59
N ILE A 85 8.17 28.48 22.77
CA ILE A 85 7.23 27.42 23.15
C ILE A 85 8.04 26.14 23.37
N GLN A 86 8.05 25.64 24.60
CA GLN A 86 8.75 24.43 25.00
C GLN A 86 7.78 23.23 25.00
N LEU A 87 8.06 22.28 24.11
CA LEU A 87 7.29 21.03 23.98
C LEU A 87 8.00 19.88 24.69
N ARG A 88 7.37 19.28 25.70
CA ARG A 88 7.95 18.17 26.50
C ARG A 88 7.37 16.83 26.06
N PHE A 89 8.11 16.08 25.24
CA PHE A 89 7.65 14.78 24.73
C PHE A 89 7.72 13.60 25.73
N LYS A 90 8.08 13.83 26.99
CA LYS A 90 8.28 12.76 28.00
C LYS A 90 7.03 11.89 28.17
N TYR A 91 5.83 12.49 28.14
CA TYR A 91 4.58 11.76 28.25
C TYR A 91 4.37 10.80 27.07
N LEU A 92 4.63 11.25 25.84
CA LEU A 92 4.52 10.42 24.62
C LEU A 92 5.51 9.25 24.59
N LEU A 93 6.69 9.44 25.17
CA LEU A 93 7.79 8.47 25.14
C LEU A 93 7.74 7.43 26.28
N ASN A 94 6.78 7.53 27.20
CA ASN A 94 6.76 6.70 28.42
C ASN A 94 6.25 5.25 28.19
N CYS A 95 5.99 4.87 26.94
CA CYS A 95 5.65 3.51 26.52
C CYS A 95 6.93 2.69 26.28
N ASN A 96 7.43 2.04 27.32
CA ASN A 96 8.72 1.30 27.28
C ASN A 96 8.63 -0.11 26.67
N THR A 97 7.56 -0.48 25.96
CA THR A 97 7.41 -1.87 25.49
C THR A 97 7.93 -2.10 24.07
N PHE A 98 7.66 -1.25 23.07
CA PHE A 98 8.08 -1.57 21.68
C PHE A 98 8.54 -0.39 20.78
N GLY A 99 8.13 0.87 20.99
CA GLY A 99 8.58 2.02 20.17
C GLY A 99 8.08 3.39 20.61
N GLU A 100 8.71 4.48 20.15
CA GLU A 100 8.39 5.86 20.56
C GLU A 100 7.05 6.38 19.96
N ILE A 101 6.45 5.69 18.96
CA ILE A 101 5.16 6.09 18.38
C ILE A 101 3.96 5.28 18.91
N ASP A 102 4.18 4.32 19.80
CA ASP A 102 3.16 3.38 20.24
C ASP A 102 1.94 4.09 20.85
N LEU A 103 2.14 5.16 21.61
CA LEU A 103 1.03 5.93 22.19
C LEU A 103 0.17 6.60 21.10
N LEU A 104 0.79 7.16 20.06
CA LEU A 104 0.06 7.77 18.94
C LEU A 104 -0.66 6.71 18.10
N LYS A 105 -0.08 5.52 17.98
CA LYS A 105 -0.74 4.36 17.38
C LYS A 105 -1.95 3.92 18.22
N CYS A 106 -1.83 3.92 19.54
CA CYS A 106 -2.95 3.67 20.45
C CYS A 106 -4.07 4.69 20.23
N PHE A 107 -3.77 6.00 20.19
CA PHE A 107 -4.78 7.03 19.91
C PHE A 107 -5.50 6.80 18.57
N GLN A 108 -4.76 6.32 17.56
CA GLN A 108 -5.30 5.98 16.26
C GLN A 108 -6.21 4.75 16.30
N GLU A 109 -5.78 3.66 16.97
CA GLU A 109 -6.53 2.41 17.09
C GLU A 109 -7.85 2.63 17.87
N GLU A 110 -7.83 3.51 18.88
CA GLU A 110 -9.01 3.87 19.68
C GLU A 110 -9.89 4.97 19.05
N GLY A 111 -9.52 5.49 17.88
CA GLY A 111 -10.32 6.50 17.15
C GLY A 111 -10.32 7.90 17.79
N GLN A 112 -9.36 8.22 18.66
CA GLN A 112 -9.27 9.51 19.35
C GLN A 112 -8.55 10.57 18.51
N TYR A 113 -9.18 10.97 17.40
CA TYR A 113 -8.58 11.89 16.43
C TYR A 113 -8.34 13.31 16.97
N GLU A 114 -9.15 13.77 17.92
CA GLU A 114 -8.98 15.08 18.55
C GLU A 114 -7.66 15.15 19.33
N LEU A 115 -7.33 14.10 20.09
CA LEU A 115 -6.04 13.98 20.79
C LEU A 115 -4.85 13.93 19.82
N LEU A 116 -5.04 13.36 18.63
CA LEU A 116 -4.03 13.31 17.57
C LEU A 116 -3.78 14.67 16.91
N GLN A 117 -4.80 15.54 16.84
CA GLN A 117 -4.65 16.90 16.32
C GLN A 117 -3.95 17.85 17.29
N HIS A 118 -3.80 17.45 18.56
CA HIS A 118 -3.10 18.23 19.57
C HIS A 118 -1.69 18.67 19.09
N PRO A 119 -1.28 19.94 19.30
CA PRO A 119 -0.02 20.48 18.79
C PRO A 119 1.23 19.67 19.18
N LEU A 120 1.25 19.10 20.39
CA LEU A 120 2.33 18.23 20.86
C LEU A 120 2.47 16.96 19.99
N CYS A 121 1.36 16.32 19.65
CA CYS A 121 1.33 15.11 18.83
C CYS A 121 1.77 15.42 17.39
N GLN A 122 1.27 16.51 16.82
CA GLN A 122 1.63 16.96 15.47
C GLN A 122 3.12 17.34 15.37
N ALA A 123 3.64 18.09 16.34
CA ALA A 123 5.05 18.46 16.40
C ALA A 123 5.96 17.23 16.53
N PHE A 124 5.58 16.26 17.38
CA PHE A 124 6.31 15.00 17.51
C PHE A 124 6.33 14.20 16.20
N LEU A 125 5.17 14.07 15.53
CA LEU A 125 5.07 13.38 14.24
C LEU A 125 5.91 14.06 13.16
N PHE A 126 5.91 15.39 13.12
CA PHE A 126 6.72 16.17 12.19
C PHE A 126 8.22 15.93 12.41
N LEU A 127 8.68 16.03 13.66
CA LEU A 127 10.07 15.79 14.04
C LEU A 127 10.53 14.38 13.67
N LYS A 128 9.70 13.39 13.99
CA LYS A 128 9.97 11.98 13.73
C LYS A 128 10.00 11.68 12.22
N TRP A 129 9.04 12.21 11.47
CA TRP A 129 9.01 12.10 10.01
C TRP A 129 10.27 12.70 9.38
N ARG A 130 10.72 13.88 9.83
CA ARG A 130 11.93 14.54 9.30
C ARG A 130 13.18 13.65 9.43
N LYS A 131 13.29 12.87 10.51
CA LYS A 131 14.39 11.92 10.71
C LYS A 131 14.24 10.66 9.84
N ILE A 132 13.05 10.05 9.86
CA ILE A 132 12.80 8.74 9.25
C ILE A 132 12.64 8.82 7.72
N ARG A 133 12.13 9.93 7.18
CA ARG A 133 11.83 10.08 5.74
C ARG A 133 13.01 9.79 4.83
N LYS A 134 14.25 10.05 5.27
CA LYS A 134 15.46 9.80 4.48
C LYS A 134 15.63 8.31 4.19
N TYR A 135 15.46 7.46 5.22
CA TYR A 135 15.54 6.01 5.09
C TYR A 135 14.43 5.46 4.21
N TYR A 136 13.22 6.00 4.38
CA TYR A 136 12.08 5.62 3.55
C TYR A 136 12.31 5.97 2.08
N LEU A 137 12.76 7.20 1.78
CA LEU A 137 13.05 7.63 0.41
C LEU A 137 14.20 6.85 -0.21
N MET A 138 15.24 6.50 0.55
CA MET A 138 16.32 5.63 0.07
C MET A 138 15.80 4.22 -0.28
N ARG A 139 14.92 3.63 0.54
CA ARG A 139 14.29 2.33 0.22
C ARG A 139 13.38 2.42 -1.00
N LEU A 140 12.63 3.52 -1.15
CA LEU A 140 11.78 3.74 -2.31
C LEU A 140 12.62 3.90 -3.59
N ALA A 141 13.75 4.61 -3.51
CA ALA A 141 14.68 4.77 -4.61
C ALA A 141 15.37 3.45 -5.00
N SER A 142 15.78 2.62 -4.03
CA SER A 142 16.36 1.29 -4.31
C SER A 142 15.35 0.38 -5.00
N LEU A 143 14.09 0.38 -4.53
CA LEU A 143 13.01 -0.37 -5.17
C LEU A 143 12.72 0.15 -6.59
N GLY A 144 12.66 1.46 -6.79
CA GLY A 144 12.46 2.06 -8.11
C GLY A 144 13.58 1.70 -9.09
N PHE A 145 14.83 1.72 -8.63
CA PHE A 145 15.99 1.29 -9.41
C PHE A 145 15.95 -0.20 -9.76
N PHE A 146 15.60 -1.06 -8.80
CA PHE A 146 15.39 -2.48 -9.03
C PHE A 146 14.34 -2.75 -10.12
N ILE A 147 13.19 -2.08 -10.04
CA ILE A 147 12.10 -2.25 -11.00
C ILE A 147 12.50 -1.73 -12.39
N LEU A 148 13.25 -0.63 -12.46
CA LEU A 148 13.77 -0.11 -13.72
C LEU A 148 14.73 -1.10 -14.38
N LEU A 149 15.69 -1.65 -13.63
CA LEU A 149 16.58 -2.70 -14.14
C LEU A 149 15.82 -3.95 -14.56
N TYR A 150 14.80 -4.36 -13.78
CA TYR A 150 13.97 -5.51 -14.09
C TYR A 150 13.18 -5.28 -15.39
N THR A 151 12.62 -4.09 -15.60
CA THR A 151 11.95 -3.74 -16.86
C THR A 151 12.89 -3.74 -18.05
N LEU A 152 14.10 -3.19 -17.87
CA LEU A 152 15.11 -3.20 -18.90
C LEU A 152 15.45 -4.64 -19.30
N TYR A 153 15.70 -5.52 -18.32
CA TYR A 153 15.94 -6.94 -18.55
C TYR A 153 14.78 -7.64 -19.29
N VAL A 154 13.53 -7.45 -18.85
CA VAL A 154 12.37 -8.09 -19.50
C VAL A 154 12.18 -7.59 -20.93
N THR A 155 12.37 -6.29 -21.19
CA THR A 155 12.23 -5.76 -22.55
C THR A 155 13.35 -6.20 -23.49
N THR A 156 14.60 -6.27 -23.03
CA THR A 156 15.73 -6.59 -23.90
C THR A 156 15.95 -8.10 -24.07
N VAL A 157 15.98 -8.83 -22.96
CA VAL A 157 16.33 -10.26 -22.95
C VAL A 157 15.14 -11.14 -23.31
N LEU A 158 13.94 -10.81 -22.81
CA LEU A 158 12.73 -11.63 -23.03
C LEU A 158 11.89 -11.14 -24.20
N SER A 159 11.51 -9.87 -24.25
CA SER A 159 10.57 -9.39 -25.29
C SER A 159 11.18 -9.39 -26.70
N HIS A 160 12.48 -9.11 -26.82
CA HIS A 160 13.18 -9.07 -28.11
C HIS A 160 14.03 -10.31 -28.40
N ASP A 161 14.06 -11.28 -27.46
CA ASP A 161 14.85 -12.51 -27.54
C ASP A 161 16.33 -12.27 -27.89
N CYS A 162 16.90 -11.13 -27.46
CA CYS A 162 18.28 -10.74 -27.80
C CYS A 162 19.33 -11.76 -27.33
N TYR A 163 19.08 -12.46 -26.22
CA TYR A 163 19.99 -13.49 -25.72
C TYR A 163 20.05 -14.72 -26.65
N ASN A 164 18.89 -15.24 -27.04
CA ASN A 164 18.80 -16.37 -27.96
C ASN A 164 19.35 -16.01 -29.35
N ALA A 165 19.16 -14.77 -29.79
CA ALA A 165 19.68 -14.28 -31.06
C ALA A 165 21.22 -14.41 -31.18
N ILE A 166 21.94 -14.23 -30.07
CA ILE A 166 23.41 -14.27 -30.04
C ILE A 166 23.92 -15.71 -29.84
N HIS A 167 23.29 -16.46 -28.94
CA HIS A 167 23.79 -17.79 -28.54
C HIS A 167 23.19 -18.95 -29.34
N LEU A 168 22.06 -18.76 -30.04
CA LEU A 168 21.41 -19.75 -30.91
C LEU A 168 21.18 -19.17 -32.32
N PRO A 169 22.24 -19.03 -33.14
CA PRO A 169 22.16 -18.39 -34.46
C PRO A 169 21.26 -19.10 -35.48
N ASN A 170 20.81 -20.33 -35.21
CA ASN A 170 19.98 -21.12 -36.12
C ASN A 170 18.46 -20.81 -36.02
N GLN A 171 18.01 -19.94 -35.11
CA GLN A 171 16.60 -19.51 -34.98
C GLN A 171 16.43 -18.03 -35.39
N THR A 172 16.22 -17.79 -36.69
CA THR A 172 16.34 -16.48 -37.35
C THR A 172 15.13 -15.53 -37.28
N ASN A 173 14.26 -15.65 -36.28
CA ASN A 173 13.12 -14.72 -36.10
C ASN A 173 13.22 -13.89 -34.82
N SER A 174 14.43 -13.50 -34.40
CA SER A 174 14.58 -12.59 -33.26
C SER A 174 14.30 -11.15 -33.67
N THR A 175 13.40 -10.49 -32.95
CA THR A 175 13.08 -9.07 -33.17
C THR A 175 14.18 -8.14 -32.65
N CYS A 176 15.21 -8.68 -31.97
CA CYS A 176 16.39 -7.93 -31.53
C CYS A 176 17.07 -7.15 -32.68
N PHE A 177 17.05 -7.71 -33.90
CA PHE A 177 17.63 -7.09 -35.10
C PHE A 177 16.60 -6.31 -35.94
N GLN A 178 15.31 -6.43 -35.65
CA GLN A 178 14.28 -5.72 -36.40
C GLN A 178 14.01 -4.34 -35.77
N ASN A 179 14.25 -3.30 -36.56
CA ASN A 179 13.91 -1.87 -36.35
C ASN A 179 15.02 -0.91 -35.86
N ASN A 180 16.31 -1.12 -36.17
CA ASN A 180 17.39 -0.13 -35.89
C ASN A 180 17.34 0.43 -34.46
N TYR A 181 17.01 -0.42 -33.49
CA TYR A 181 16.98 -0.01 -32.10
C TYR A 181 18.44 0.09 -31.62
N THR A 182 18.93 1.31 -31.42
CA THR A 182 20.33 1.58 -31.04
C THR A 182 20.77 0.80 -29.79
N LEU A 183 19.84 0.50 -28.89
CA LEU A 183 20.11 -0.32 -27.71
C LEU A 183 20.30 -1.81 -28.07
N GLY A 184 19.59 -2.32 -29.07
CA GLY A 184 19.72 -3.72 -29.52
C GLY A 184 21.09 -3.97 -30.14
N GLU A 185 21.54 -3.08 -31.02
CA GLU A 185 22.87 -3.14 -31.63
C GLU A 185 23.98 -3.04 -30.56
N PHE A 186 23.87 -2.09 -29.63
CA PHE A 186 24.79 -1.97 -28.49
C PHE A 186 24.86 -3.24 -27.63
N LEU A 187 23.72 -3.90 -27.37
CA LEU A 187 23.66 -5.12 -26.56
C LEU A 187 24.19 -6.35 -27.30
N VAL A 188 24.10 -6.39 -28.63
CA VAL A 188 24.71 -7.46 -29.43
C VAL A 188 26.23 -7.32 -29.44
N GLU A 189 26.75 -6.10 -29.65
CA GLU A 189 28.18 -5.82 -29.56
C GLU A 189 28.73 -6.08 -28.14
N ASN A 190 27.93 -5.79 -27.11
CA ASN A 190 28.31 -5.91 -25.71
C ASN A 190 27.42 -6.93 -24.97
N TYR A 191 27.33 -8.18 -25.46
CA TYR A 191 26.46 -9.21 -24.88
C TYR A 191 26.68 -9.44 -23.37
N GLN A 192 27.90 -9.21 -22.88
CA GLN A 192 28.27 -9.24 -21.46
C GLN A 192 27.43 -8.29 -20.59
N VAL A 193 26.86 -7.23 -21.16
CA VAL A 193 25.98 -6.31 -20.45
C VAL A 193 24.72 -7.04 -19.95
N MET A 194 24.18 -7.99 -20.71
CA MET A 194 23.02 -8.78 -20.28
C MET A 194 23.35 -9.66 -19.06
N ASP A 195 24.53 -10.29 -19.05
CA ASP A 195 25.03 -11.05 -17.91
C ASP A 195 25.22 -10.14 -16.68
N VAL A 196 25.82 -8.96 -16.85
CA VAL A 196 25.99 -7.99 -15.76
C VAL A 196 24.64 -7.54 -15.20
N ILE A 197 23.65 -7.25 -16.05
CA ILE A 197 22.30 -6.85 -15.62
C ILE A 197 21.67 -7.94 -14.76
N ILE A 198 21.71 -9.22 -15.17
CA ILE A 198 21.08 -10.29 -14.40
C ILE A 198 21.83 -10.57 -13.09
N TYR A 199 23.16 -10.47 -13.06
CA TYR A 199 23.93 -10.58 -11.81
C TYR A 199 23.61 -9.43 -10.83
N VAL A 200 23.50 -8.21 -11.33
CA VAL A 200 23.07 -7.06 -10.52
C VAL A 200 21.63 -7.27 -10.01
N LEU A 201 20.72 -7.76 -10.84
CA LEU A 201 19.36 -8.10 -10.42
C LEU A 201 19.34 -9.19 -9.35
N TYR A 202 20.17 -10.23 -9.45
CA TYR A 202 20.31 -11.24 -8.41
C TYR A 202 20.82 -10.66 -7.10
N LEU A 203 21.88 -9.85 -7.16
CA LEU A 203 22.44 -9.20 -5.98
C LEU A 203 21.37 -8.36 -5.25
N ILE A 204 20.64 -7.53 -6.00
CA ILE A 204 19.57 -6.70 -5.43
C ILE A 204 18.42 -7.57 -4.91
N SER A 205 18.04 -8.63 -5.62
CA SER A 205 16.96 -9.55 -5.20
C SER A 205 17.30 -10.29 -3.91
N ILE A 206 18.55 -10.70 -3.72
CA ILE A 206 19.02 -11.34 -2.49
C ILE A 206 18.98 -10.34 -1.33
N ILE A 207 19.43 -9.10 -1.55
CA ILE A 207 19.40 -8.05 -0.53
C ILE A 207 17.95 -7.74 -0.13
N GLU A 208 17.06 -7.48 -1.09
CA GLU A 208 15.65 -7.19 -0.83
C GLU A 208 14.93 -8.40 -0.20
N GLY A 209 15.24 -9.62 -0.65
CA GLY A 209 14.73 -10.86 -0.05
C GLY A 209 15.15 -11.02 1.40
N PHE A 210 16.42 -10.76 1.73
CA PHE A 210 16.90 -10.78 3.12
C PHE A 210 16.21 -9.70 3.98
N LEU A 211 16.08 -8.46 3.47
CA LEU A 211 15.34 -7.40 4.16
C LEU A 211 13.89 -7.81 4.42
N LYS A 212 13.24 -8.50 3.46
CA LYS A 212 11.88 -9.01 3.60
C LYS A 212 11.72 -10.13 4.61
N ILE A 213 12.68 -11.05 4.68
CA ILE A 213 12.67 -12.09 5.72
C ILE A 213 12.84 -11.44 7.11
N SER A 214 13.71 -10.42 7.23
CA SER A 214 13.85 -9.66 8.48
C SER A 214 12.57 -8.92 8.87
N GLU A 215 11.80 -8.44 7.89
CA GLU A 215 10.51 -7.79 8.07
C GLU A 215 9.45 -8.80 8.56
N MET A 216 9.44 -10.01 8.00
CA MET A 216 8.55 -11.10 8.37
C MET A 216 8.75 -11.56 9.81
N ALA A 217 10.00 -11.61 10.29
CA ALA A 217 10.32 -11.88 11.70
C ALA A 217 9.74 -10.81 12.67
N GLY A 218 9.33 -9.66 12.13
CA GLY A 218 8.63 -8.62 12.86
C GLY A 218 7.13 -8.88 13.07
N TYR A 219 6.51 -9.84 12.38
CA TYR A 219 5.09 -10.14 12.53
C TYR A 219 4.87 -11.22 13.61
N MET A 220 3.83 -11.04 14.42
CA MET A 220 3.47 -12.00 15.47
C MET A 220 2.94 -13.31 14.86
N TYR A 221 2.31 -13.25 13.68
CA TYR A 221 1.82 -14.40 12.93
C TYR A 221 2.16 -14.29 11.44
N VAL A 222 2.83 -15.32 10.92
CA VAL A 222 3.19 -15.43 9.49
C VAL A 222 1.97 -15.43 8.58
N HIS A 223 0.86 -16.02 9.01
CA HIS A 223 -0.37 -16.11 8.21
C HIS A 223 -0.93 -14.72 7.85
N GLN A 224 -0.90 -13.79 8.80
CA GLN A 224 -1.37 -12.41 8.58
C GLN A 224 -0.48 -11.66 7.58
N TYR A 225 0.82 -11.99 7.55
CA TYR A 225 1.77 -11.42 6.59
C TYR A 225 1.51 -11.91 5.18
N VAL A 226 1.33 -13.23 5.00
CA VAL A 226 1.14 -13.87 3.67
C VAL A 226 -0.19 -13.50 3.05
N LEU A 227 -1.27 -13.32 3.83
CA LEU A 227 -2.57 -12.91 3.28
C LEU A 227 -2.61 -11.48 2.74
N SER A 228 -1.57 -10.67 2.98
CA SER A 228 -1.56 -9.29 2.47
C SER A 228 -1.14 -9.26 1.00
N LEU A 229 -2.04 -8.74 0.15
CA LEU A 229 -1.85 -8.69 -1.31
C LEU A 229 -0.54 -7.99 -1.72
N SER A 230 -0.14 -6.93 -1.02
CA SER A 230 1.12 -6.21 -1.27
C SER A 230 2.36 -7.06 -1.01
N ASN A 231 2.35 -7.92 0.01
CA ASN A 231 3.51 -8.76 0.30
C ASN A 231 3.56 -9.95 -0.66
N MET A 232 2.41 -10.48 -1.06
CA MET A 232 2.31 -11.54 -2.07
C MET A 232 2.88 -11.08 -3.42
N SER A 233 2.47 -9.91 -3.90
CA SER A 233 2.96 -9.36 -5.16
C SER A 233 4.46 -9.05 -5.12
N GLU A 234 5.00 -8.61 -3.98
CA GLU A 234 6.45 -8.39 -3.80
C GLU A 234 7.23 -9.71 -3.86
N TRP A 235 6.75 -10.77 -3.20
CA TRP A 235 7.36 -12.10 -3.30
C TRP A 235 7.28 -12.67 -4.71
N LEU A 236 6.15 -12.49 -5.41
CA LEU A 236 5.99 -12.91 -6.80
C LEU A 236 7.07 -12.29 -7.70
N VAL A 237 7.36 -10.99 -7.54
CA VAL A 237 8.43 -10.33 -8.31
C VAL A 237 9.80 -10.88 -7.93
N LEU A 238 10.12 -11.04 -6.64
CA LEU A 238 11.42 -11.57 -6.21
C LEU A 238 11.67 -13.01 -6.71
N ILE A 239 10.65 -13.88 -6.65
CA ILE A 239 10.74 -15.26 -7.14
C ILE A 239 10.82 -15.30 -8.68
N SER A 240 10.24 -14.31 -9.36
CA SER A 240 10.28 -14.28 -10.82
C SER A 240 11.69 -14.11 -11.37
N VAL A 241 12.59 -13.39 -10.68
CA VAL A 241 13.96 -13.09 -11.15
C VAL A 241 14.76 -14.36 -11.50
N PRO A 242 14.90 -15.36 -10.62
CA PRO A 242 15.53 -16.62 -11.00
C PRO A 242 14.70 -17.42 -12.01
N LEU A 243 13.37 -17.36 -11.97
CA LEU A 243 12.50 -18.15 -12.84
C LEU A 243 12.60 -17.77 -14.33
N ILE A 244 12.73 -16.47 -14.61
CA ILE A 244 12.84 -15.94 -15.98
C ILE A 244 14.28 -15.90 -16.51
N SER A 245 15.26 -16.28 -15.69
CA SER A 245 16.67 -16.22 -16.04
C SER A 245 17.07 -17.32 -17.01
N PHE A 246 17.82 -16.94 -18.05
CA PHE A 246 18.40 -17.87 -19.02
C PHE A 246 19.44 -18.83 -18.39
N HIS A 247 20.09 -18.47 -17.27
CA HIS A 247 21.11 -19.33 -16.64
C HIS A 247 20.60 -20.72 -16.19
N ILE A 248 19.30 -20.89 -15.93
CA ILE A 248 18.76 -22.19 -15.49
C ILE A 248 18.64 -23.17 -16.67
N SER A 249 18.21 -22.66 -17.83
CA SER A 249 17.89 -23.50 -19.00
C SER A 249 18.89 -23.36 -20.15
N GLY A 250 19.77 -22.36 -20.12
CA GLY A 250 20.73 -22.03 -21.18
C GLY A 250 20.11 -21.27 -22.37
N TYR A 251 18.79 -21.03 -22.37
CA TYR A 251 18.05 -20.29 -23.39
C TYR A 251 16.79 -19.67 -22.78
N THR A 252 16.21 -18.65 -23.42
CA THR A 252 14.93 -18.06 -23.02
C THR A 252 13.76 -18.77 -23.72
N SER A 253 12.67 -19.01 -22.99
CA SER A 253 11.46 -19.67 -23.49
C SER A 253 10.26 -18.72 -23.53
N TYR A 254 9.31 -18.99 -24.43
CA TYR A 254 8.10 -18.17 -24.59
C TYR A 254 7.28 -18.00 -23.30
N TRP A 255 7.20 -19.02 -22.45
CA TRP A 255 6.49 -18.93 -21.17
C TRP A 255 7.14 -17.92 -20.20
N GLN A 256 8.46 -17.75 -20.25
CA GLN A 256 9.17 -16.77 -19.41
C GLN A 256 8.79 -15.35 -19.81
N ASN A 257 8.56 -15.09 -21.10
CA ASN A 257 8.14 -13.78 -21.61
C ASN A 257 6.79 -13.37 -21.00
N HIS A 258 5.83 -14.29 -20.91
CA HIS A 258 4.54 -14.04 -20.27
C HIS A 258 4.64 -13.78 -18.78
N ILE A 259 5.44 -14.57 -18.06
CA ILE A 259 5.66 -14.36 -16.62
C ILE A 259 6.35 -13.02 -16.37
N GLY A 260 7.39 -12.70 -17.13
CA GLY A 260 8.07 -11.41 -17.07
C GLY A 260 7.11 -10.24 -17.28
N ALA A 261 6.24 -10.31 -18.30
CA ALA A 261 5.25 -9.27 -18.58
C ALA A 261 4.27 -9.05 -17.40
N PHE A 262 3.74 -10.13 -16.83
CA PHE A 262 2.84 -10.03 -15.68
C PHE A 262 3.54 -9.51 -14.42
N CYS A 263 4.77 -9.96 -14.18
CA CYS A 263 5.58 -9.54 -13.04
C CYS A 263 6.00 -8.06 -13.15
N VAL A 264 6.30 -7.55 -14.35
CA VAL A 264 6.56 -6.11 -14.58
C VAL A 264 5.35 -5.28 -14.17
N LEU A 265 4.14 -5.67 -14.60
CA LEU A 265 2.91 -4.98 -14.21
C LEU A 265 2.69 -5.02 -12.68
N CYS A 266 2.88 -6.18 -12.06
CA CYS A 266 2.81 -6.32 -10.60
C CYS A 266 3.85 -5.47 -9.87
N ALA A 267 5.06 -5.35 -10.41
CA ALA A 267 6.14 -4.56 -9.82
C ALA A 267 5.82 -3.06 -9.82
N TRP A 268 5.38 -2.51 -10.96
CA TRP A 268 5.00 -1.10 -11.06
C TRP A 268 3.77 -0.74 -10.24
N THR A 269 2.76 -1.62 -10.21
CA THR A 269 1.57 -1.41 -9.36
C THR A 269 1.93 -1.41 -7.87
N ASN A 270 2.84 -2.29 -7.44
CA ASN A 270 3.39 -2.27 -6.09
C ASN A 270 4.17 -0.99 -5.77
N LEU A 271 5.00 -0.51 -6.70
CA LEU A 271 5.75 0.73 -6.53
C LEU A 271 4.78 1.90 -6.31
N MET A 272 3.71 1.99 -7.10
CA MET A 272 2.68 3.02 -6.94
C MET A 272 2.03 2.96 -5.54
N ILE A 273 1.72 1.75 -5.03
CA ILE A 273 1.17 1.57 -3.68
C ILE A 273 2.17 2.04 -2.60
N LYS A 274 3.48 1.78 -2.76
CA LYS A 274 4.51 2.29 -1.84
C LYS A 274 4.62 3.80 -1.92
N ILE A 275 4.66 4.39 -3.11
CA ILE A 275 4.65 5.86 -3.29
C ILE A 275 3.45 6.48 -2.57
N GLY A 276 2.30 5.80 -2.60
CA GLY A 276 1.09 6.18 -1.87
C GLY A 276 1.17 6.17 -0.34
N GLN A 277 2.27 5.76 0.27
CA GLN A 277 2.46 5.96 1.71
C GLN A 277 3.05 7.33 2.03
N LEU A 278 3.58 8.04 1.03
CA LEU A 278 4.09 9.39 1.21
C LEU A 278 2.94 10.37 1.47
N PRO A 279 3.07 11.32 2.42
CA PRO A 279 2.02 12.26 2.79
C PRO A 279 1.51 13.20 1.68
N TRP A 280 2.15 13.19 0.51
CA TRP A 280 1.75 13.98 -0.67
C TRP A 280 0.89 13.17 -1.65
N PHE A 281 1.18 11.87 -1.79
CA PHE A 281 0.52 10.99 -2.77
C PHE A 281 -0.53 10.09 -2.12
N ASP A 282 -0.61 10.06 -0.79
CA ASP A 282 -1.45 9.16 -0.02
C ASP A 282 -2.93 9.24 -0.38
N THR A 283 -3.47 10.44 -0.48
CA THR A 283 -4.86 10.67 -0.85
C THR A 283 -5.15 10.15 -2.26
N TYR A 284 -4.29 10.44 -3.24
CA TYR A 284 -4.46 9.98 -4.62
C TYR A 284 -4.42 8.46 -4.76
N VAL A 285 -3.42 7.81 -4.15
CA VAL A 285 -3.28 6.36 -4.20
C VAL A 285 -4.38 5.65 -3.40
N ALA A 286 -4.80 6.22 -2.26
CA ALA A 286 -5.95 5.72 -1.51
C ALA A 286 -7.25 5.82 -2.31
N MET A 287 -7.48 6.92 -3.05
CA MET A 287 -8.61 7.04 -3.98
C MET A 287 -8.54 5.96 -5.06
N TYR A 288 -7.41 5.80 -5.73
CA TYR A 288 -7.23 4.78 -6.78
C TYR A 288 -7.51 3.36 -6.27
N THR A 289 -6.88 2.96 -5.16
CA THR A 289 -7.05 1.60 -4.61
C THR A 289 -8.45 1.34 -4.06
N LYS A 290 -9.13 2.37 -3.56
CA LYS A 290 -10.54 2.26 -3.14
C LYS A 290 -11.46 2.09 -4.34
N VAL A 291 -11.33 2.95 -5.36
CA VAL A 291 -12.11 2.86 -6.60
C VAL A 291 -11.89 1.52 -7.29
N GLN A 292 -10.65 1.01 -7.36
CA GLN A 292 -10.34 -0.29 -7.93
C GLN A 292 -11.07 -1.44 -7.22
N LYS A 293 -11.15 -1.42 -5.88
CA LYS A 293 -11.84 -2.45 -5.09
C LYS A 293 -13.35 -2.41 -5.29
N GLU A 294 -13.94 -1.22 -5.30
CA GLU A 294 -15.37 -1.06 -5.53
C GLU A 294 -15.75 -1.44 -6.95
N PHE A 295 -14.92 -1.07 -7.94
CA PHE A 295 -15.05 -1.51 -9.32
C PHE A 295 -15.03 -3.04 -9.41
N ALA A 296 -14.05 -3.71 -8.79
CA ALA A 296 -13.95 -5.18 -8.82
C ALA A 296 -15.15 -5.86 -8.14
N LYS A 297 -15.62 -5.34 -7.01
CA LYS A 297 -16.82 -5.82 -6.31
C LYS A 297 -18.06 -5.67 -7.20
N LEU A 298 -18.18 -4.53 -7.88
CA LEU A 298 -19.31 -4.27 -8.78
C LEU A 298 -19.27 -5.20 -10.00
N LEU A 299 -18.10 -5.34 -10.65
CA LEU A 299 -17.91 -6.23 -11.79
C LEU A 299 -18.27 -7.68 -11.42
N LEU A 300 -17.89 -8.14 -10.22
CA LEU A 300 -18.25 -9.48 -9.73
C LEU A 300 -19.76 -9.66 -9.57
N ALA A 301 -20.48 -8.63 -9.11
CA ALA A 301 -21.94 -8.68 -8.97
C ALA A 301 -22.65 -8.77 -10.34
N TYR A 302 -22.10 -8.13 -11.37
CA TYR A 302 -22.67 -8.11 -12.73
C TYR A 302 -22.07 -9.16 -13.67
N ILE A 303 -21.21 -10.06 -13.18
CA ILE A 303 -20.54 -11.04 -14.03
C ILE A 303 -21.53 -11.97 -14.73
N CYS A 304 -22.64 -12.32 -14.08
CA CYS A 304 -23.69 -13.17 -14.67
C CYS A 304 -24.37 -12.49 -15.86
N LEU A 305 -24.63 -11.18 -15.76
CA LEU A 305 -25.19 -10.38 -16.85
C LEU A 305 -24.21 -10.28 -18.02
N LEU A 306 -22.93 -10.02 -17.74
CA LEU A 306 -21.89 -9.93 -18.76
C LEU A 306 -21.67 -11.27 -19.49
N ILE A 307 -21.68 -12.39 -18.76
CA ILE A 307 -21.61 -13.72 -19.36
C ILE A 307 -22.85 -13.99 -20.23
N GLY A 308 -24.06 -13.65 -19.74
CA GLY A 308 -25.30 -13.81 -20.50
C GLY A 308 -25.27 -13.09 -21.84
N PHE A 309 -24.86 -11.83 -21.86
CA PHE A 309 -24.70 -11.06 -23.10
C PHE A 309 -23.58 -11.62 -23.99
N SER A 310 -22.45 -12.05 -23.43
CA SER A 310 -21.36 -12.66 -24.19
C SER A 310 -21.82 -13.91 -24.95
N VAL A 311 -22.46 -14.84 -24.24
CA VAL A 311 -22.97 -16.08 -24.87
C VAL A 311 -24.07 -15.75 -25.89
N SER A 312 -24.96 -14.80 -25.59
CA SER A 312 -26.00 -14.38 -26.55
C SER A 312 -25.40 -13.83 -27.85
N LEU A 313 -24.34 -13.02 -27.78
CA LEU A 313 -23.69 -12.47 -28.97
C LEU A 313 -22.89 -13.53 -29.75
N CYS A 314 -22.32 -14.54 -29.07
CA CYS A 314 -21.75 -15.72 -29.72
C CYS A 314 -22.76 -16.52 -30.55
N VAL A 315 -24.01 -16.61 -30.08
CA VAL A 315 -25.07 -17.31 -30.82
C VAL A 315 -25.60 -16.46 -31.98
N VAL A 316 -25.74 -15.15 -31.78
CA VAL A 316 -26.29 -14.23 -32.79
C VAL A 316 -25.29 -13.93 -33.91
N PHE A 317 -24.00 -13.82 -33.59
CA PHE A 317 -22.93 -13.46 -34.54
C PHE A 317 -21.85 -14.55 -34.66
N PRO A 318 -22.21 -15.79 -35.06
CA PRO A 318 -21.30 -16.92 -35.09
C PRO A 318 -20.23 -16.84 -36.20
N SER A 319 -20.36 -15.90 -37.14
CA SER A 319 -19.38 -15.68 -38.22
C SER A 319 -18.41 -14.54 -37.92
N SER A 320 -18.59 -13.83 -36.81
CA SER A 320 -17.76 -12.68 -36.47
C SER A 320 -16.46 -13.13 -35.80
N LYS A 321 -15.34 -12.50 -36.19
CA LYS A 321 -14.01 -12.83 -35.63
C LYS A 321 -13.96 -12.76 -34.10
N TRP A 322 -14.75 -11.87 -33.49
CA TRP A 322 -14.76 -11.64 -32.06
C TRP A 322 -15.64 -12.65 -31.30
N PHE A 323 -16.75 -13.09 -31.87
CA PHE A 323 -17.73 -13.94 -31.17
C PHE A 323 -17.64 -15.43 -31.53
N ASN A 324 -16.67 -15.84 -32.36
CA ASN A 324 -16.37 -17.25 -32.61
C ASN A 324 -15.88 -18.01 -31.36
N ASN A 325 -15.35 -17.30 -30.36
CA ASN A 325 -14.88 -17.89 -29.11
C ASN A 325 -15.51 -17.15 -27.91
N PRO A 326 -16.14 -17.85 -26.94
CA PRO A 326 -16.83 -17.21 -25.82
C PRO A 326 -15.91 -16.39 -24.91
N ILE A 327 -14.61 -16.72 -24.82
CA ILE A 327 -13.62 -15.97 -24.04
C ILE A 327 -13.31 -14.64 -24.74
N ILE A 328 -13.09 -14.67 -26.06
CA ILE A 328 -12.83 -13.46 -26.86
C ILE A 328 -14.09 -12.59 -26.92
N GLY A 329 -15.27 -13.22 -27.06
CA GLY A 329 -16.57 -12.55 -27.00
C GLY A 329 -16.78 -11.84 -25.65
N PHE A 330 -16.39 -12.48 -24.54
CA PHE A 330 -16.47 -11.85 -23.22
C PHE A 330 -15.55 -10.63 -23.11
N VAL A 331 -14.32 -10.71 -23.62
CA VAL A 331 -13.41 -9.55 -23.70
C VAL A 331 -14.02 -8.45 -24.56
N LYS A 332 -14.64 -8.79 -25.70
CA LYS A 332 -15.31 -7.80 -26.57
C LYS A 332 -16.51 -7.14 -25.87
N VAL A 333 -17.27 -7.87 -25.07
CA VAL A 333 -18.36 -7.29 -24.23
C VAL A 333 -17.81 -6.33 -23.18
N LEU A 334 -16.67 -6.64 -22.54
CA LEU A 334 -16.00 -5.70 -21.63
C LEU A 334 -15.51 -4.44 -22.35
N VAL A 335 -15.02 -4.57 -23.58
CA VAL A 335 -14.64 -3.44 -24.43
C VAL A 335 -15.87 -2.58 -24.78
N MET A 336 -17.01 -3.21 -25.09
CA MET A 336 -18.28 -2.52 -25.32
C MET A 336 -18.83 -1.83 -24.06
N MET A 337 -18.57 -2.38 -22.87
CA MET A 337 -18.89 -1.74 -21.59
C MET A 337 -18.08 -0.45 -21.38
N ALA A 338 -16.83 -0.40 -21.87
CA ALA A 338 -16.01 0.82 -21.84
C ALA A 338 -16.49 1.91 -22.82
N GLY A 339 -17.46 1.60 -23.69
CA GLY A 339 -18.07 2.53 -24.64
C GLY A 339 -17.62 2.37 -26.09
N GLU A 340 -16.76 1.39 -26.39
CA GLU A 340 -16.35 1.10 -27.77
C GLU A 340 -17.44 0.28 -28.49
N LEU A 341 -18.28 0.99 -29.25
CA LEU A 341 -19.39 0.41 -30.00
C LEU A 341 -19.01 0.27 -31.47
N ASP A 342 -18.91 -0.98 -31.93
CA ASP A 342 -18.62 -1.30 -33.31
C ASP A 342 -19.91 -1.68 -34.04
N ILE A 343 -20.49 -0.73 -34.78
CA ILE A 343 -21.76 -0.92 -35.52
C ILE A 343 -21.53 -1.78 -36.77
N SER A 344 -20.29 -1.88 -37.26
CA SER A 344 -19.95 -2.63 -38.49
C SER A 344 -20.31 -4.12 -38.40
N MET A 345 -20.47 -4.67 -37.19
CA MET A 345 -20.92 -6.05 -36.98
C MET A 345 -22.36 -6.29 -37.44
N LEU A 346 -23.17 -5.24 -37.57
CA LEU A 346 -24.56 -5.32 -38.04
C LEU A 346 -24.66 -5.24 -39.57
N GLU A 347 -23.60 -4.80 -40.27
CA GLU A 347 -23.61 -4.54 -41.71
C GLU A 347 -23.34 -5.80 -42.58
N VAL A 348 -22.91 -6.92 -42.00
CA VAL A 348 -22.22 -7.98 -42.74
C VAL A 348 -23.12 -9.06 -43.36
N HIS A 349 -24.44 -9.06 -43.19
CA HIS A 349 -25.27 -10.21 -43.62
C HIS A 349 -26.44 -9.86 -44.54
N ASP A 350 -26.20 -9.54 -45.80
CA ASP A 350 -27.29 -9.39 -46.77
C ASP A 350 -28.09 -10.69 -47.00
N GLU A 351 -27.47 -11.87 -46.86
CA GLU A 351 -28.13 -13.17 -47.11
C GLU A 351 -28.82 -13.84 -45.89
N SER A 352 -28.76 -13.25 -44.69
CA SER A 352 -29.37 -13.86 -43.50
C SER A 352 -30.89 -13.63 -43.41
N PRO A 353 -31.66 -14.57 -42.83
CA PRO A 353 -33.11 -14.42 -42.68
C PRO A 353 -33.45 -13.15 -41.88
N ILE A 354 -34.52 -12.44 -42.26
CA ILE A 354 -34.96 -11.18 -41.62
C ILE A 354 -35.10 -11.33 -40.09
N ILE A 355 -35.52 -12.50 -39.62
CA ILE A 355 -35.69 -12.83 -38.20
C ILE A 355 -34.36 -12.77 -37.44
N SER A 356 -33.26 -13.30 -38.01
CA SER A 356 -31.96 -13.26 -37.34
C SER A 356 -31.43 -11.83 -37.28
N LYS A 357 -31.61 -11.03 -38.34
CA LYS A 357 -31.26 -9.59 -38.34
C LYS A 357 -32.02 -8.85 -37.24
N PHE A 358 -33.32 -9.07 -37.13
CA PHE A 358 -34.15 -8.41 -36.12
C PHE A 358 -33.74 -8.81 -34.69
N SER A 359 -33.47 -10.09 -34.45
CA SER A 359 -32.96 -10.57 -33.15
C SER A 359 -31.61 -9.94 -32.79
N ALA A 360 -30.73 -9.74 -33.78
CA ALA A 360 -29.44 -9.11 -33.61
C ALA A 360 -29.54 -7.64 -33.19
N TYR A 361 -30.41 -6.86 -33.83
CA TYR A 361 -30.70 -5.49 -33.43
C TYR A 361 -31.24 -5.41 -32.00
N ILE A 362 -32.16 -6.32 -31.62
CA ILE A 362 -32.72 -6.35 -30.27
C ILE A 362 -31.64 -6.61 -29.23
N VAL A 363 -30.82 -7.66 -29.41
CA VAL A 363 -29.75 -8.01 -28.46
C VAL A 363 -28.72 -6.89 -28.37
N TYR A 364 -28.36 -6.27 -29.49
CA TYR A 364 -27.42 -5.16 -29.52
C TYR A 364 -27.96 -3.92 -28.80
N VAL A 365 -29.22 -3.53 -29.04
CA VAL A 365 -29.86 -2.40 -28.34
C VAL A 365 -29.99 -2.70 -26.84
N ALA A 366 -30.34 -3.93 -26.46
CA ALA A 366 -30.37 -4.33 -25.06
C ALA A 366 -28.98 -4.21 -24.40
N LEU A 367 -27.92 -4.64 -25.09
CA LEU A 367 -26.54 -4.48 -24.63
C LEU A 367 -26.19 -3.00 -24.42
N LEU A 368 -26.53 -2.14 -25.38
CA LEU A 368 -26.29 -0.68 -25.28
C LEU A 368 -26.94 -0.09 -24.04
N ILE A 369 -28.20 -0.43 -23.79
CA ILE A 369 -28.96 0.11 -22.65
C ILE A 369 -28.41 -0.46 -21.33
N PHE A 370 -28.35 -1.77 -21.18
CA PHE A 370 -28.02 -2.40 -19.90
C PHE A 370 -26.53 -2.32 -19.55
N VAL A 371 -25.64 -2.54 -20.52
CA VAL A 371 -24.19 -2.61 -20.28
C VAL A 371 -23.54 -1.24 -20.53
N SER A 372 -23.72 -0.65 -21.70
CA SER A 372 -22.98 0.57 -22.05
C SER A 372 -23.54 1.83 -21.37
N ILE A 373 -24.85 1.95 -21.16
CA ILE A 373 -25.46 3.13 -20.54
C ILE A 373 -25.66 2.92 -19.03
N ILE A 374 -26.45 1.92 -18.64
CA ILE A 374 -26.83 1.72 -17.23
C ILE A 374 -25.61 1.33 -16.39
N LEU A 375 -24.90 0.26 -16.77
CA LEU A 375 -23.79 -0.24 -15.97
C LEU A 375 -22.60 0.75 -15.93
N MET A 376 -22.25 1.39 -17.06
CA MET A 376 -21.17 2.39 -17.08
C MET A 376 -21.50 3.62 -16.22
N ASN A 377 -22.72 4.14 -16.30
CA ASN A 377 -23.11 5.30 -15.48
C ASN A 377 -23.20 4.94 -13.99
N LEU A 378 -23.62 3.72 -13.65
CA LEU A 378 -23.60 3.23 -12.27
C LEU A 378 -22.18 3.15 -11.72
N LEU A 379 -21.23 2.61 -12.50
CA LEU A 379 -19.81 2.54 -12.15
C LEU A 379 -19.22 3.92 -11.85
N VAL A 380 -19.47 4.89 -12.74
CA VAL A 380 -19.02 6.28 -12.57
C VAL A 380 -19.67 6.92 -11.35
N GLY A 381 -20.98 6.74 -11.15
CA GLY A 381 -21.72 7.31 -10.03
C GLY A 381 -21.21 6.85 -8.66
N ILE A 382 -20.96 5.54 -8.50
CA ILE A 382 -20.40 4.99 -7.25
C ILE A 382 -18.99 5.50 -7.02
N ALA A 383 -18.14 5.51 -8.06
CA ALA A 383 -16.76 6.00 -7.94
C ALA A 383 -16.72 7.47 -7.49
N VAL A 384 -17.57 8.33 -8.06
CA VAL A 384 -17.65 9.75 -7.69
C VAL A 384 -18.12 9.91 -6.23
N HIS A 385 -19.15 9.17 -5.82
CA HIS A 385 -19.64 9.20 -4.45
C HIS A 385 -18.55 8.81 -3.43
N ASP A 386 -17.82 7.74 -3.70
CA ASP A 386 -16.76 7.24 -2.82
C ASP A 386 -15.55 8.18 -2.75
N ILE A 387 -15.18 8.80 -3.88
CA ILE A 387 -14.12 9.83 -3.93
C ILE A 387 -14.50 11.04 -3.06
N GLN A 388 -15.76 11.49 -3.14
CA GLN A 388 -16.24 12.61 -2.32
C GLN A 388 -16.21 12.27 -0.82
N GLY A 389 -16.61 11.05 -0.44
CA GLY A 389 -16.53 10.57 0.94
C GLY A 389 -15.09 10.55 1.46
N LEU A 390 -14.13 10.09 0.64
CA LEU A 390 -12.72 10.07 1.03
C LEU A 390 -12.14 11.49 1.18
N LYS A 391 -12.50 12.42 0.28
CA LYS A 391 -12.01 13.81 0.33
C LYS A 391 -12.44 14.53 1.61
N LYS A 392 -13.65 14.26 2.13
CA LYS A 392 -14.14 14.83 3.40
C LYS A 392 -13.30 14.39 4.61
N THR A 393 -12.65 13.23 4.55
CA THR A 393 -11.88 12.64 5.66
C THR A 393 -10.36 12.68 5.43
N ALA A 394 -9.90 13.33 4.35
CA ALA A 394 -8.51 13.32 3.91
C ALA A 394 -7.51 13.87 4.94
N GLY A 395 -7.88 14.90 5.70
CA GLY A 395 -7.02 15.46 6.75
C GLY A 395 -6.71 14.43 7.85
N LEU A 396 -7.74 13.68 8.27
CA LEU A 396 -7.60 12.61 9.27
C LEU A 396 -6.87 11.39 8.69
N SER A 397 -7.13 11.04 7.43
CA SER A 397 -6.44 9.92 6.78
C SER A 397 -4.94 10.18 6.66
N LYS A 398 -4.54 11.43 6.41
CA LYS A 398 -3.13 11.81 6.30
C LYS A 398 -2.35 11.56 7.59
N VAL A 399 -2.88 12.01 8.74
CA VAL A 399 -2.24 11.79 10.06
C VAL A 399 -2.17 10.29 10.37
N ARG A 400 -3.25 9.55 10.09
CA ARG A 400 -3.32 8.09 10.26
C ARG A 400 -2.26 7.36 9.42
N CYS A 401 -2.15 7.70 8.13
CA CYS A 401 -1.19 7.09 7.22
C CYS A 401 0.25 7.39 7.67
N GLN A 402 0.53 8.63 8.08
CA GLN A 402 1.84 9.03 8.58
C GLN A 402 2.25 8.26 9.84
N ILE A 403 1.34 8.06 10.80
CA ILE A 403 1.61 7.25 12.00
C ILE A 403 1.89 5.80 11.62
N LYS A 404 1.03 5.20 10.79
CA LYS A 404 1.19 3.82 10.34
C LYS A 404 2.53 3.60 9.63
N LEU A 405 2.92 4.54 8.78
CA LEU A 405 4.19 4.50 8.06
C LEU A 405 5.37 4.60 9.03
N ILE A 406 5.35 5.59 9.93
CA ILE A 406 6.43 5.78 10.90
C ILE A 406 6.56 4.58 11.82
N TYR A 407 5.45 4.04 12.32
CA TYR A 407 5.41 2.84 13.17
C TYR A 407 6.01 1.63 12.47
N TYR A 408 5.62 1.39 11.22
CA TYR A 408 6.14 0.28 10.44
C TYR A 408 7.66 0.40 10.22
N ILE A 409 8.16 1.60 9.88
CA ILE A 409 9.59 1.82 9.69
C ILE A 409 10.35 1.69 11.02
N GLU A 410 9.78 2.18 12.12
CA GLU A 410 10.36 2.06 13.45
C GLU A 410 10.47 0.59 13.90
N LEU A 411 9.38 -0.18 13.78
CA LEU A 411 9.40 -1.62 14.05
C LEU A 411 10.45 -2.33 13.20
N PHE A 412 10.50 -2.03 11.91
CA PHE A 412 11.47 -2.60 11.00
C PHE A 412 12.90 -2.28 11.43
N MET A 413 13.21 -1.01 11.73
CA MET A 413 14.56 -0.62 12.18
C MET A 413 14.92 -1.22 13.55
N LEU A 414 13.96 -1.33 14.47
CA LEU A 414 14.19 -1.86 15.81
C LEU A 414 14.40 -3.37 15.80
N ARG A 415 13.59 -4.11 15.03
CA ARG A 415 13.65 -5.59 14.95
C ARG A 415 14.68 -6.11 13.94
N SER A 416 14.98 -5.37 12.87
CA SER A 416 15.96 -5.79 11.86
C SER A 416 17.41 -5.57 12.34
N PHE A 417 18.36 -6.18 11.63
CA PHE A 417 19.80 -6.25 11.93
C PHE A 417 20.56 -4.93 11.72
N TRP A 418 19.89 -3.78 11.80
CA TRP A 418 20.53 -2.49 11.58
C TRP A 418 21.57 -2.18 12.66
N PRO A 419 22.70 -1.53 12.31
CA PRO A 419 23.71 -1.14 13.29
C PRO A 419 23.13 -0.25 14.40
N LYS A 420 23.59 -0.43 15.65
CA LYS A 420 23.14 0.35 16.82
C LYS A 420 23.22 1.88 16.59
N ASN A 421 24.20 2.32 15.79
CA ASN A 421 24.39 3.73 15.43
C ASN A 421 23.25 4.28 14.56
N VAL A 422 22.72 3.46 13.64
CA VAL A 422 21.59 3.84 12.79
C VAL A 422 20.30 3.87 13.61
N LYS A 423 20.10 2.87 14.48
CA LYS A 423 18.95 2.84 15.42
C LYS A 423 18.91 4.11 16.30
N ARG A 424 20.05 4.52 16.86
CA ARG A 424 20.16 5.76 17.67
C ARG A 424 19.89 7.05 16.89
N ARG A 425 20.22 7.11 15.60
CA ARG A 425 19.97 8.30 14.76
C ARG A 425 18.50 8.42 14.32
N ALA A 426 17.81 7.30 14.18
CA ALA A 426 16.41 7.25 13.78
C ALA A 426 15.44 7.61 14.92
N LEU A 427 15.81 7.35 16.17
CA LEU A 427 15.05 7.74 17.36
C LEU A 427 15.00 9.26 17.51
N VAL A 428 13.85 9.79 17.93
CA VAL A 428 13.75 11.21 18.28
C VAL A 428 14.64 11.50 19.49
N TYR A 429 14.79 10.53 20.39
CA TYR A 429 15.58 10.64 21.60
C TYR A 429 16.95 9.95 21.53
N PRO A 430 18.04 10.73 21.45
CA PRO A 430 19.31 10.28 21.98
C PRO A 430 20.02 11.39 22.77
N SER A 431 19.39 12.04 23.74
CA SER A 431 20.14 12.78 24.75
C SER A 431 19.31 12.96 26.02
N LYS A 432 19.92 12.73 27.18
CA LYS A 432 19.36 13.14 28.46
C LYS A 432 19.12 14.66 28.53
N HIS A 433 19.58 15.47 27.59
CA HIS A 433 19.59 16.93 27.67
C HIS A 433 19.12 17.59 26.36
N ARG A 434 17.96 18.25 26.45
CA ARG A 434 17.47 19.37 25.63
C ARG A 434 17.33 19.13 24.13
N ALA A 435 16.10 18.90 23.70
CA ALA A 435 15.61 19.51 22.47
C ALA A 435 15.03 20.88 22.86
N HIS A 436 15.84 21.92 22.71
CA HIS A 436 15.30 23.28 22.56
C HIS A 436 14.95 23.43 21.07
N MET A 437 13.72 23.83 20.79
CA MET A 437 13.27 24.21 19.46
C MET A 437 13.09 25.72 19.44
#